data_AF-A0A533VCN8-F1
#
_entry.id   AF-A0A533VCN8-F1
#
_cell.length_a   1.000
_cell.length_b   1.000
_cell.length_c   1.000
_cell.angle_alpha   90.00
_cell.angle_beta   90.00
_cell.angle_gamma   90.00
#
_symmetry.space_group_name_H-M   'P 1'
#
loop_
_entity.id
_entity.type
_entity.pdbx_description
1 polymer ?
#
loop_
_entity_poly.entity_id
_entity_poly.type
_entity_poly.pdbx_seq_one_letter_code
_entity_poly.pdbx_strand_id
1 'polypeptide(L)'
;MVIRKPVLLIDDTEHSRLAIEILQNNKIEFVEYHIRKFEESCCVDLPTTRAPALFAPEGIFRNIEGIKEYLHVDKISANSESIDNAYW
;
A
#
# COMPACT_ATOMS: atom_id res chain seq x y z
N MET A 1 -16.10 -0.92 12.77
CA MET A 1 -14.72 -0.53 12.42
C MET A 1 -14.69 -0.23 10.93
N VAL A 2 -14.26 0.94 10.49
CA VAL A 2 -14.14 1.25 9.06
C VAL A 2 -12.82 0.66 8.57
N ILE A 3 -12.88 -0.38 7.74
CA ILE A 3 -11.70 -0.95 7.09
C ILE A 3 -11.26 0.05 6.02
N ARG A 4 -10.11 0.69 6.22
CA ARG A 4 -9.54 1.63 5.23
C ARG A 4 -8.86 0.82 4.14
N LYS A 5 -9.18 1.11 2.88
CA LYS A 5 -8.52 0.49 1.73
C LYS A 5 -7.06 0.94 1.68
N PRO A 6 -6.10 0.03 1.50
CA PRO A 6 -4.73 0.41 1.25
C PRO A 6 -4.61 1.15 -0.09
N VAL A 7 -3.60 2.01 -0.19
CA VAL A 7 -3.25 2.72 -1.41
C VAL A 7 -2.05 2.04 -2.04
N LEU A 8 -2.20 1.54 -3.26
CA LEU A 8 -1.10 0.98 -4.05
C LEU A 8 -0.52 2.08 -4.94
N LEU A 9 0.71 2.48 -4.64
CA LEU A 9 1.53 3.32 -5.50
C LEU A 9 2.12 2.47 -6.63
N ILE A 10 1.85 2.87 -7.87
CA ILE A 10 2.28 2.17 -9.08
C ILE A 10 3.07 3.06 -10.04
N ASP A 11 3.77 2.42 -10.96
CA ASP A 11 4.40 2.98 -12.15
C ASP A 11 4.13 2.08 -13.38
N ASP A 12 4.74 2.41 -14.51
CA ASP A 12 4.56 1.67 -15.77
C ASP A 12 5.39 0.37 -15.86
N THR A 13 5.97 -0.10 -14.74
CA THR A 13 6.83 -1.30 -14.75
C THR A 13 6.02 -2.58 -14.57
N GLU A 14 6.59 -3.71 -15.01
CA GLU A 14 6.00 -5.03 -14.79
C GLU A 14 5.83 -5.37 -13.30
N HIS A 15 6.67 -4.82 -12.40
CA HIS A 15 6.51 -5.02 -10.96
C HIS A 15 5.21 -4.39 -10.44
N SER A 16 4.81 -3.23 -10.96
CA SER A 16 3.53 -2.62 -10.59
C SER A 16 2.33 -3.43 -11.09
N ARG A 17 2.42 -4.01 -12.29
CA ARG A 17 1.40 -4.92 -12.81
C ARG A 17 1.27 -6.19 -11.96
N LEU A 18 2.40 -6.81 -11.59
CA LEU A 18 2.42 -7.98 -10.71
C LEU A 18 1.85 -7.66 -9.33
N ALA A 19 2.13 -6.48 -8.77
CA ALA A 19 1.56 -6.03 -7.51
C ALA A 19 0.02 -5.96 -7.56
N ILE A 20 -0.54 -5.39 -8.63
CA ILE A 20 -1.98 -5.34 -8.87
C ILE A 20 -2.58 -6.75 -8.90
N GLU A 21 -1.97 -7.64 -9.69
CA GLU A 21 -2.44 -9.03 -9.82
C GLU A 21 -2.41 -9.78 -8.48
N ILE A 22 -1.35 -9.61 -7.68
CA ILE A 22 -1.24 -10.22 -6.36
C ILE A 22 -2.42 -9.79 -5.47
N LEU A 23 -2.71 -8.49 -5.38
CA LEU A 23 -3.79 -7.99 -4.54
C LEU A 23 -5.17 -8.43 -5.06
N GLN A 24 -5.40 -8.37 -6.37
CA GLN A 24 -6.65 -8.81 -6.99
C GLN A 24 -6.90 -10.31 -6.80
N ASN A 25 -5.89 -11.15 -6.98
CA ASN A 25 -5.98 -12.60 -6.79
C ASN A 25 -6.27 -12.98 -5.33
N ASN A 26 -5.85 -12.14 -4.37
CA ASN A 26 -6.15 -12.30 -2.95
C ASN A 26 -7.44 -11.56 -2.52
N LYS A 27 -8.21 -11.01 -3.46
CA LYS A 27 -9.47 -10.28 -3.21
C LYS A 27 -9.33 -9.09 -2.26
N ILE A 28 -8.17 -8.43 -2.30
CA ILE A 28 -7.90 -7.23 -1.52
C ILE A 28 -8.35 -6.03 -2.33
N GLU A 29 -9.27 -5.23 -1.77
CA GLU A 29 -9.67 -3.96 -2.38
C GLU A 29 -8.63 -2.88 -2.06
N PHE A 30 -8.14 -2.18 -3.07
CA PHE A 30 -7.14 -1.11 -2.91
C PHE A 30 -7.49 0.11 -3.78
N VAL A 31 -6.88 1.24 -3.45
CA VAL A 31 -6.91 2.45 -4.29
C VAL A 31 -5.60 2.51 -5.07
N GLU A 32 -5.68 2.57 -6.39
CA GLU A 32 -4.51 2.71 -7.26
C GLU A 32 -4.09 4.18 -7.39
N TYR A 33 -2.79 4.44 -7.22
CA TYR A 33 -2.22 5.77 -7.40
C TYR A 33 -0.94 5.70 -8.23
N HIS A 34 -0.90 6.41 -9.36
CA HIS A 34 0.26 6.41 -10.24
C HIS A 34 1.29 7.46 -9.81
N ILE A 35 2.57 7.10 -9.78
CA ILE A 35 3.67 7.98 -9.36
C ILE A 35 3.78 9.29 -10.16
N ARG A 36 3.47 9.29 -11.46
CA ARG A 36 3.45 10.50 -12.31
C ARG A 36 2.49 11.58 -11.78
N LYS A 37 1.42 11.20 -11.07
CA LYS A 37 0.52 12.17 -10.44
C LYS A 37 1.19 12.94 -9.29
N PHE A 38 2.27 12.42 -8.71
CA PHE A 38 3.09 13.17 -7.74
C PHE A 38 3.94 14.23 -8.42
N GLU A 39 4.52 13.92 -9.59
CA GLU A 39 5.31 14.88 -10.37
C GLU A 39 4.48 16.10 -10.79
N GLU A 40 3.19 15.90 -11.03
CA GLU A 40 2.26 16.96 -11.42
C GLU A 40 1.68 17.77 -10.25
N SER A 41 1.73 17.27 -9.00
CA SER A 41 0.94 17.84 -7.89
C SER A 41 1.65 18.14 -6.58
N CYS A 42 2.89 17.69 -6.34
CA CYS A 42 3.50 17.85 -5.02
C CYS A 42 4.99 18.25 -5.07
N CYS A 43 5.29 19.35 -4.36
CA CYS A 43 6.57 19.81 -3.83
C CYS A 43 7.83 19.07 -4.29
N VAL A 44 8.70 19.79 -5.02
CA VAL A 44 10.14 19.65 -5.38
C VAL A 44 10.99 18.45 -4.90
N ASP A 45 10.66 17.79 -3.80
CA ASP A 45 11.33 16.57 -3.33
C ASP A 45 10.49 15.33 -3.71
N LEU A 46 10.94 14.64 -4.76
CA LEU A 46 10.45 13.31 -5.14
C LEU A 46 10.31 12.43 -3.88
N PRO A 47 9.14 11.80 -3.63
CA PRO A 47 9.05 10.85 -2.55
C PRO A 47 10.11 9.77 -2.78
N THR A 48 10.96 9.53 -1.78
CA THR A 48 11.96 8.44 -1.78
C THR A 48 11.33 7.04 -1.95
N THR A 49 10.01 6.98 -1.94
CA THR A 49 9.24 5.76 -2.14
C THR A 49 9.06 5.48 -3.62
N ARG A 50 9.80 4.46 -4.07
CA ARG A 50 9.67 3.88 -5.42
C ARG A 50 8.44 2.98 -5.48
N ALA A 51 7.79 2.96 -6.64
CA ALA A 51 6.77 1.98 -6.95
C ALA A 51 7.40 0.59 -7.25
N PRO A 52 6.67 -0.52 -7.00
CA PRO A 52 5.38 -0.56 -6.33
C PRO A 52 5.52 -0.43 -4.80
N ALA A 53 4.59 0.26 -4.16
CA ALA A 53 4.51 0.35 -2.70
C ALA A 53 3.06 0.40 -2.22
N LEU A 54 2.74 -0.33 -1.16
CA LEU A 54 1.40 -0.39 -0.59
C LEU A 54 1.38 0.33 0.76
N PHE A 55 0.54 1.35 0.86
CA PHE A 55 0.31 2.12 2.07
C PHE A 55 -0.99 1.64 2.70
N ALA A 56 -0.89 0.95 3.83
CA ALA A 56 -2.02 0.41 4.55
C ALA A 56 -2.04 0.95 5.99
N PRO A 57 -3.18 0.85 6.71
CA PRO A 57 -3.23 1.21 8.14
C PRO A 57 -2.17 0.50 8.99
N GLU A 58 -1.76 -0.69 8.57
CA GLU A 58 -0.81 -1.55 9.27
C GLU A 58 0.65 -1.20 8.98
N GLY A 59 0.92 -0.42 7.92
CA GLY A 59 2.28 -0.01 7.56
C GLY A 59 2.50 0.33 6.09
N ILE A 60 3.77 0.57 5.76
CA ILE A 60 4.24 0.82 4.39
C ILE A 60 5.02 -0.38 3.91
N PHE A 61 4.51 -1.03 2.86
CA PHE A 61 5.08 -2.23 2.28
C PHE A 61 5.70 -1.91 0.93
N ARG A 62 7.00 -2.12 0.78
CA ARG A 62 7.77 -1.71 -0.41
C ARG A 62 8.08 -2.92 -1.29
N ASN A 63 8.07 -2.71 -2.60
CA ASN A 63 8.37 -3.70 -3.62
C ASN A 63 7.38 -4.88 -3.59
N ILE A 64 7.62 -5.89 -4.44
CA ILE A 64 6.78 -7.10 -4.50
C ILE A 64 6.84 -7.90 -3.19
N GLU A 65 8.00 -7.96 -2.55
CA GLU A 65 8.22 -8.71 -1.33
C GLU A 65 7.39 -8.15 -0.18
N GLY A 66 7.43 -6.83 0.03
CA GLY A 66 6.59 -6.18 1.04
C GLY A 66 5.10 -6.36 0.75
N ILE A 67 4.67 -6.31 -0.51
CA ILE A 67 3.26 -6.53 -0.87
C ILE A 67 2.83 -7.96 -0.55
N LYS A 68 3.72 -8.95 -0.69
CA LYS A 68 3.45 -10.31 -0.23
C LYS A 68 3.39 -10.41 1.29
N GLU A 69 4.26 -9.67 2.01
CA GLU A 69 4.22 -9.60 3.47
C GLU A 69 2.88 -9.06 3.96
N TYR A 70 2.32 -8.04 3.30
CA TYR A 70 1.01 -7.48 3.62
C TYR A 70 -0.10 -8.54 3.66
N LEU A 71 -0.08 -9.53 2.76
CA LEU A 71 -1.06 -10.63 2.73
C LEU A 71 -1.08 -11.46 4.02
N HIS A 72 -0.04 -11.35 4.85
CA HIS A 72 0.10 -12.06 6.11
C HIS A 72 -0.25 -11.21 7.33
N VAL A 73 -0.40 -9.90 7.17
CA VAL A 73 -0.62 -8.96 8.28
C VAL A 73 -2.02 -9.11 8.89
N ASP A 74 -3.03 -9.39 8.08
CA ASP A 74 -4.40 -9.69 8.54
C ASP A 74 -4.48 -10.91 9.47
N LYS A 75 -3.49 -11.82 9.44
CA LYS A 75 -3.45 -12.95 10.37
C LYS A 75 -2.99 -12.56 11.77
N ILE A 76 -2.42 -11.37 11.95
CA ILE A 76 -1.87 -10.89 13.22
C ILE A 76 -2.83 -9.88 13.88
N SER A 77 -3.50 -9.02 13.09
CA SER A 77 -4.39 -7.98 13.60
C SER A 77 -5.73 -8.50 14.15
N ALA A 78 -6.20 -9.66 13.70
CA ALA A 78 -7.37 -10.32 14.28
C ALA A 78 -7.18 -10.74 15.75
N ASN A 79 -5.94 -10.69 16.27
CA ASN A 79 -5.58 -11.05 17.64
C ASN A 79 -4.99 -9.89 18.48
N SER A 80 -4.92 -8.67 17.93
CA SER A 80 -4.42 -7.51 18.67
C SER A 80 -5.54 -6.52 18.89
N GLU A 81 -6.11 -6.57 20.09
CA GLU A 81 -7.02 -5.57 20.61
C GLU A 81 -6.42 -4.15 20.49
N SER A 82 -7.27 -3.23 20.04
CA SER A 82 -7.26 -1.78 20.24
C SER A 82 -5.99 -1.15 20.85
N ILE A 83 -5.25 -0.40 20.04
CA ILE A 83 -4.58 0.82 20.52
C ILE A 83 -5.03 1.96 19.61
N ASP A 84 -6.19 2.48 19.95
CA ASP A 84 -6.68 3.80 19.59
C ASP A 84 -5.76 4.79 20.30
N ASN A 85 -4.79 5.40 19.59
CA ASN A 85 -4.08 6.62 20.01
C ASN A 85 -3.11 7.07 18.91
N ALA A 86 -3.57 7.93 18.01
CA ALA A 86 -2.69 8.88 17.33
C ALA A 86 -3.47 10.18 17.10
N TYR A 87 -3.19 11.16 17.97
CA TYR A 87 -3.59 12.55 17.79
C TYR A 87 -2.93 13.11 16.52
N TRP A 88 -3.72 13.85 15.74
CA TRP A 88 -3.31 14.57 14.53
C TRP A 88 -2.40 15.76 14.87
#